data_AF-A0A0Q3QKE0-F1
#
_entry.id   AF-A0A0Q3QKE0-F1
#
_cell.length_a   1.000
_cell.length_b   1.000
_cell.length_c   1.000
_cell.angle_alpha   90.00
_cell.angle_beta   90.00
_cell.angle_gamma   90.00
#
_symmetry.space_group_name_H-M   'P 1'
#
loop_
_entity.id
_entity.type
_entity.pdbx_description
1 polymer ?
#
loop_
_entity_poly.entity_id
_entity_poly.type
_entity_poly.pdbx_seq_one_letter_code
_entity_poly.pdbx_strand_id
1 'polypeptide(L)'
;MEDYLVELSWMAFVMIVLASYRLTHLIVFDKIAEPLRDMFLKKTETEAHEIKKVPKSMIGYLLTCYWCTGVWSAILLGLIYILIPSIAKYLIFILSIAGGQAILETFVGVNIKKTEMYNEKIKQSKK
;
A
#
# COMPACT_ATOMS: atom_id res chain seq x y z
N MET A 1 -25.97 20.51 4.48
CA MET A 1 -24.52 20.69 4.68
C MET A 1 -24.31 20.34 6.13
N GLU A 2 -24.54 19.08 6.52
CA GLU A 2 -24.73 18.73 7.94
C GLU A 2 -23.95 17.49 8.42
N ASP A 3 -23.52 16.55 7.56
CA ASP A 3 -23.02 15.25 8.06
C ASP A 3 -21.53 14.96 7.79
N TYR A 4 -20.76 15.89 7.22
CA TYR A 4 -19.54 15.50 6.52
C TYR A 4 -18.22 15.61 7.30
N LEU A 5 -18.16 16.45 8.36
CA LEU A 5 -16.91 16.78 9.04
C LEU A 5 -16.89 16.57 10.58
N VAL A 6 -18.03 16.44 11.28
CA VAL A 6 -18.03 16.66 12.76
C VAL A 6 -18.11 15.39 13.61
N GLU A 7 -18.56 14.25 13.08
CA GLU A 7 -18.22 12.97 13.72
C GLU A 7 -17.16 12.28 12.88
N LEU A 8 -15.92 12.76 12.99
CA LEU A 8 -14.77 11.87 12.84
C LEU A 8 -14.82 10.88 14.01
N SER A 9 -15.84 10.02 14.03
CA SER A 9 -15.86 8.83 14.84
C SER A 9 -14.53 8.15 14.57
N TRP A 10 -13.89 7.69 15.64
CA TRP A 10 -12.63 6.95 15.57
C TRP A 10 -12.66 5.86 14.48
N MET A 11 -13.85 5.32 14.19
CA MET A 11 -14.13 4.38 13.11
C MET A 11 -13.81 4.95 11.72
N ALA A 12 -14.25 6.16 11.41
CA ALA A 12 -14.00 6.82 10.12
C ALA A 12 -12.53 7.14 9.92
N PHE A 13 -11.84 7.58 10.98
CA PHE A 13 -10.39 7.78 10.94
C PHE A 13 -9.65 6.47 10.66
N VAL A 14 -9.98 5.39 11.38
CA VAL A 14 -9.40 4.05 11.15
C VAL A 14 -9.67 3.57 9.72
N MET A 15 -10.88 3.76 9.20
CA MET A 15 -11.20 3.40 7.82
C MET A 15 -10.32 4.15 6.82
N ILE A 16 -10.16 5.47 6.95
CA ILE A 16 -9.30 6.26 6.05
C ILE A 16 -7.85 5.82 6.14
N VAL A 17 -7.34 5.51 7.34
CA VAL A 17 -5.98 4.98 7.53
C VAL A 17 -5.80 3.64 6.82
N LEU A 18 -6.74 2.70 7.00
CA LEU A 18 -6.70 1.39 6.33
C LEU A 18 -6.83 1.50 4.81
N ALA A 19 -7.68 2.41 4.34
CA ALA A 19 -7.87 2.67 2.92
C ALA A 19 -6.60 3.26 2.28
N SER A 20 -5.97 4.23 2.96
CA SER A 20 -4.70 4.82 2.54
C SER A 20 -3.58 3.78 2.51
N TYR A 21 -3.49 2.92 3.53
CA TYR A 21 -2.54 1.81 3.56
C TYR A 21 -2.71 0.88 2.35
N ARG A 22 -3.95 0.45 2.07
CA ARG A 22 -4.23 -0.43 0.94
C ARG A 22 -3.90 0.24 -0.39
N LEU A 23 -4.30 1.50 -0.55
CA LEU A 23 -4.03 2.26 -1.78
C LEU A 23 -2.52 2.42 -2.03
N THR A 24 -1.76 2.73 -0.97
CA THR A 24 -0.30 2.83 -1.03
C THR A 24 0.33 1.50 -1.44
N HIS A 25 -0.12 0.41 -0.82
CA HIS A 25 0.39 -0.92 -1.15
C HIS A 25 0.05 -1.31 -2.60
N LEU A 26 -1.13 -0.93 -3.08
CA LEU A 26 -1.57 -1.19 -4.44
C LEU A 26 -0.72 -0.43 -5.47
N ILE A 27 -0.33 0.81 -5.17
CA ILE A 27 0.50 1.63 -6.06
C ILE A 27 1.97 1.16 -6.08
N VAL A 28 2.53 0.80 -4.92
CA VAL A 28 3.97 0.54 -4.80
C VAL A 28 4.33 -0.92 -5.13
N PHE A 29 3.52 -1.87 -4.64
CA PHE A 29 3.87 -3.28 -4.61
C PHE A 29 3.02 -4.15 -5.55
N ASP A 30 1.81 -3.73 -5.90
CA ASP A 30 0.91 -4.56 -6.71
C ASP A 30 1.33 -4.56 -8.18
N LYS A 31 1.23 -5.75 -8.81
CA LYS A 31 1.51 -5.93 -10.23
C LYS A 31 0.54 -5.15 -11.11
N ILE A 32 -0.67 -4.90 -10.63
CA ILE A 32 -1.68 -4.12 -11.37
C ILE A 32 -1.16 -2.70 -11.65
N ALA A 33 -0.31 -2.14 -10.78
CA ALA A 33 0.32 -0.85 -10.99
C ALA A 33 1.64 -0.91 -11.80
N GLU A 34 2.08 -2.08 -12.27
CA GLU A 34 3.27 -2.22 -13.14
C GLU A 34 3.24 -1.33 -14.38
N PRO A 35 2.14 -1.21 -15.16
CA PRO A 35 2.12 -0.32 -16.33
C PRO A 35 2.28 1.16 -15.94
N LEU A 36 1.70 1.57 -14.81
CA LEU A 36 1.90 2.91 -14.24
C LEU A 36 3.38 3.09 -13.86
N ARG A 37 3.97 2.09 -13.20
CA ARG A 37 5.37 2.10 -12.76
C ARG A 37 6.35 2.11 -13.94
N ASP A 38 6.11 1.32 -14.99
CA ASP A 38 6.99 1.23 -16.18
C ASP A 38 6.88 2.47 -17.07
N MET A 39 5.74 3.18 -17.03
CA MET A 39 5.60 4.48 -17.70
C MET A 39 6.45 5.58 -17.02
N PHE A 40 6.57 5.53 -15.69
CA PHE A 40 7.29 6.55 -14.90
C PHE A 40 8.73 6.18 -14.52
N LEU A 41 9.13 4.91 -14.65
CA LEU A 41 10.51 4.43 -14.46
C LEU A 41 11.19 4.21 -15.81
N LYS A 42 12.38 4.78 -16.01
CA LYS A 42 13.22 4.49 -17.18
C LYS A 42 14.10 3.29 -16.85
N LYS A 43 14.11 2.27 -17.70
CA LYS A 43 15.13 1.21 -17.67
C LYS A 43 16.40 1.81 -18.27
N THR A 44 17.42 2.00 -17.45
CA THR A 44 18.73 2.46 -17.91
C THR A 44 19.73 1.34 -17.61
N GLU A 45 20.42 0.87 -18.64
CA GLU A 45 21.56 -0.02 -18.45
C GLU A 45 22.72 0.76 -17.85
N THR A 46 23.25 0.24 -16.76
CA THR A 46 24.49 0.74 -16.15
C THR A 46 25.67 0.07 -16.87
N GLU A 47 26.85 0.70 -16.88
CA GLU A 47 28.07 0.18 -17.54
C GLU A 47 28.46 -1.26 -17.13
N ALA A 48 27.92 -1.75 -16.00
CA ALA A 48 28.09 -3.11 -15.49
C ALA A 48 27.07 -4.16 -16.02
N HIS A 49 26.32 -3.88 -17.09
CA HIS A 49 25.22 -4.73 -17.60
C HIS A 49 24.11 -5.04 -16.56
N GLU A 50 24.00 -4.22 -15.51
CA GLU A 50 22.87 -4.29 -14.58
C GLU A 50 21.75 -3.37 -15.06
N ILE A 51 20.58 -3.95 -15.36
CA ILE A 51 19.36 -3.22 -15.70
C ILE A 51 18.80 -2.61 -14.41
N LYS A 52 19.06 -1.32 -14.17
CA LYS A 52 18.50 -0.57 -13.03
C LYS A 52 17.30 0.26 -13.47
N LYS A 53 16.20 0.17 -12.73
CA LYS A 53 15.02 1.03 -12.92
C LYS A 53 15.30 2.37 -12.23
N VAL A 54 15.56 3.41 -13.01
CA VAL A 54 15.79 4.77 -12.49
C VAL A 54 14.55 5.64 -12.71
N PRO A 55 14.14 6.46 -11.73
CA PRO A 55 12.97 7.32 -11.86
C PRO A 55 13.19 8.38 -12.96
N LYS A 56 12.26 8.44 -13.92
CA LYS A 56 12.32 9.37 -15.07
C LYS A 56 11.73 10.76 -14.76
N SER A 57 10.96 10.87 -13.68
CA SER A 57 10.17 12.05 -13.31
C SER A 57 9.99 12.13 -11.80
N MET A 58 9.58 13.30 -11.28
CA MET A 58 9.19 13.52 -9.87
C MET A 58 8.14 12.49 -9.39
N ILE A 59 7.22 12.11 -10.27
CA ILE A 59 6.21 11.07 -10.02
C ILE A 59 6.87 9.69 -9.87
N GLY A 60 7.91 9.40 -10.65
CA GLY A 60 8.69 8.16 -10.52
C GLY A 60 9.47 8.06 -9.21
N TYR A 61 9.95 9.19 -8.68
CA TYR A 61 10.57 9.24 -7.34
C TYR A 61 9.54 8.98 -6.24
N LEU A 62 8.34 9.56 -6.37
CA LEU A 62 7.20 9.31 -5.49
C LEU A 62 6.86 7.83 -5.41
N LEU A 63 6.73 7.16 -6.57
CA LEU A 63 6.41 5.74 -6.70
C LEU A 63 7.50 4.80 -6.16
N THR A 64 8.73 5.29 -6.04
CA THR A 64 9.86 4.53 -5.47
C THR A 64 9.86 4.60 -3.93
N CYS A 65 9.32 5.69 -3.37
CA CYS A 65 9.25 5.89 -1.92
C CYS A 65 7.85 5.58 -1.37
N TYR A 66 7.74 4.51 -0.59
CA TYR A 66 6.46 4.09 0.00
C TYR A 66 5.88 5.14 0.97
N TRP A 67 6.73 5.88 1.70
CA TRP A 67 6.30 6.96 2.59
C TRP A 67 5.67 8.11 1.82
N CYS A 68 6.32 8.56 0.74
CA CYS A 68 5.80 9.63 -0.10
C CYS A 68 4.49 9.20 -0.76
N THR A 69 4.45 8.00 -1.35
CA THR A 69 3.22 7.46 -1.92
C THR A 69 2.10 7.37 -0.87
N GLY A 70 2.43 7.08 0.40
CA GLY A 70 1.46 7.09 1.51
C GLY A 70 0.85 8.46 1.79
N VAL A 71 1.67 9.50 1.88
CA VAL A 71 1.18 10.88 2.07
C VAL A 71 0.28 11.30 0.91
N TRP A 72 0.70 11.03 -0.33
CA TRP A 72 -0.08 11.36 -1.51
C TRP A 72 -1.37 10.54 -1.63
N SER A 73 -1.36 9.27 -1.22
CA SER A 73 -2.55 8.43 -1.17
C SER A 73 -3.58 8.96 -0.17
N ALA A 74 -3.12 9.39 1.02
CA ALA A 74 -3.99 10.00 2.03
C ALA A 74 -4.58 11.34 1.53
N ILE A 75 -3.76 12.20 0.93
CA ILE A 75 -4.22 13.47 0.34
C ILE A 75 -5.25 13.21 -0.76
N LEU A 76 -4.99 12.26 -1.66
CA LEU A 76 -5.89 11.92 -2.76
C LEU A 76 -7.23 11.41 -2.25
N LEU A 77 -7.23 10.49 -1.28
CA LEU A 77 -8.47 10.00 -0.66
C LEU A 77 -9.24 11.11 0.05
N GLY A 78 -8.54 11.98 0.79
CA GLY A 78 -9.15 13.14 1.44
C GLY A 78 -9.74 14.14 0.45
N LEU A 79 -9.05 14.38 -0.67
CA LEU A 79 -9.50 15.32 -1.71
C LEU A 79 -10.70 14.76 -2.47
N ILE A 80 -10.71 13.46 -2.79
CA ILE A 80 -11.89 12.78 -3.38
C ILE A 80 -13.09 12.84 -2.41
N TYR A 81 -12.83 12.68 -1.11
CA TYR A 81 -13.87 12.82 -0.08
C TYR A 81 -14.49 14.22 -0.04
N ILE A 82 -13.69 15.27 -0.23
CA ILE A 82 -14.16 16.66 -0.28
C ILE A 82 -14.90 16.96 -1.60
N LEU A 83 -14.37 16.51 -2.74
CA LEU A 83 -14.94 16.84 -4.05
C LEU A 83 -16.18 16.01 -4.42
N ILE A 84 -16.16 14.70 -4.17
CA ILE A 84 -17.23 13.77 -4.57
C ILE A 84 -17.57 12.83 -3.41
N PRO A 85 -18.24 13.37 -2.37
CA PRO A 85 -18.49 12.67 -1.12
C PRO A 85 -19.22 11.32 -1.31
N SER A 86 -20.23 11.29 -2.18
CA SER A 86 -21.05 10.11 -2.42
C SER A 86 -20.25 8.91 -2.91
N ILE A 87 -19.24 9.12 -3.76
CA ILE A 87 -18.39 8.05 -4.31
C ILE A 87 -17.27 7.69 -3.33
N ALA A 88 -16.71 8.71 -2.68
CA ALA A 88 -15.61 8.55 -1.74
C ALA A 88 -15.93 7.60 -0.60
N LYS A 89 -17.16 7.64 -0.05
CA LYS A 89 -17.59 6.75 1.02
C LYS A 89 -17.48 5.28 0.63
N TYR A 90 -18.00 4.90 -0.53
CA TYR A 90 -17.93 3.52 -1.02
C TYR A 90 -16.49 3.11 -1.33
N LEU A 91 -15.72 4.00 -1.93
CA LEU A 91 -14.32 3.74 -2.27
C LEU A 91 -13.46 3.53 -1.02
N ILE A 92 -13.59 4.40 -0.01
CA ILE A 92 -12.90 4.26 1.28
C ILE A 92 -13.33 2.95 1.93
N PHE A 93 -14.63 2.67 2.03
CA PHE A 93 -15.14 1.44 2.64
C PHE A 93 -14.53 0.16 2.04
N ILE A 94 -14.52 0.04 0.70
CA ILE A 94 -13.94 -1.11 0.01
C ILE A 94 -12.42 -1.21 0.26
N LEU A 95 -11.71 -0.08 0.15
CA LEU A 95 -10.26 -0.06 0.39
C LEU A 95 -9.90 -0.35 1.85
N SER A 96 -10.70 0.08 2.81
CA SER A 96 -10.51 -0.21 4.24
C SER A 96 -10.63 -1.70 4.52
N ILE A 97 -11.64 -2.37 3.96
CA ILE A 97 -11.84 -3.82 4.11
C ILE A 97 -10.64 -4.56 3.53
N ALA A 98 -10.24 -4.23 2.30
CA ALA A 98 -9.09 -4.84 1.64
C ALA A 98 -7.76 -4.57 2.40
N GLY A 99 -7.63 -3.39 3.01
CA GLY A 99 -6.51 -3.06 3.89
C GLY A 99 -6.47 -3.91 5.16
N GLY A 100 -7.62 -4.08 5.81
CA GLY A 100 -7.76 -4.96 6.97
C GLY A 100 -7.42 -6.42 6.65
N GLN A 101 -7.89 -6.93 5.50
CA GLN A 101 -7.57 -8.29 5.04
C GLN A 101 -6.06 -8.50 4.86
N ALA A 102 -5.36 -7.55 4.22
CA ALA A 102 -3.92 -7.64 4.00
C ALA A 102 -3.11 -7.65 5.31
N ILE A 103 -3.57 -6.89 6.31
CA ILE A 103 -2.98 -6.89 7.65
C ILE A 103 -3.16 -8.27 8.30
N LEU A 104 -4.39 -8.82 8.28
CA LEU A 104 -4.68 -10.14 8.84
C LEU A 104 -3.86 -11.25 8.17
N GLU A 105 -3.74 -11.22 6.84
CA GLU A 105 -2.92 -12.16 6.08
C GLU A 105 -1.45 -12.09 6.50
N THR A 106 -0.91 -10.89 6.70
CA THR A 106 0.47 -10.69 7.16
C THR A 106 0.67 -11.28 8.55
N PHE A 107 -0.26 -11.05 9.49
CA PHE A 107 -0.17 -11.60 10.84
C PHE A 107 -0.23 -13.13 10.84
N VAL A 108 -1.19 -13.72 10.14
CA VAL A 108 -1.35 -15.19 10.07
C VAL A 108 -0.19 -15.83 9.31
N GLY A 109 0.18 -15.27 8.16
CA GLY A 109 1.25 -15.80 7.31
C GLY A 109 2.63 -15.76 7.97
N VAL A 110 2.96 -14.69 8.71
CA VAL A 110 4.22 -14.60 9.44
C VAL A 110 4.27 -15.64 10.57
N ASN A 111 3.16 -15.88 11.27
CA ASN A 111 3.13 -16.80 12.40
C ASN A 111 3.31 -18.27 11.95
N ILE A 112 2.72 -18.65 10.81
CA ILE A 112 2.89 -19.98 10.21
C ILE A 112 4.35 -20.21 9.82
N LYS A 113 4.95 -19.27 9.06
CA LYS A 113 6.37 -19.36 8.65
C LYS A 113 7.32 -19.44 9.84
N LYS A 114 7.06 -18.67 10.91
CA LYS A 114 7.90 -18.73 12.13
C LYS A 114 7.84 -20.10 12.80
N THR A 115 6.67 -20.74 12.78
CA THR A 115 6.48 -22.07 13.34
C THR A 115 7.22 -23.12 12.52
N GLU A 116 7.17 -23.03 11.19
CA GLU A 116 7.93 -23.90 10.27
C GLU A 116 9.44 -23.76 10.49
N MET A 117 9.95 -22.54 10.54
CA MET A 117 11.37 -22.26 10.79
C MET A 117 11.85 -22.79 12.15
N TYR A 118 11.02 -22.73 13.19
CA TYR A 118 11.35 -23.29 14.51
C TYR A 118 11.38 -24.82 14.49
N ASN A 119 10.42 -25.45 13.80
CA ASN A 119 10.37 -26.90 13.63
C ASN A 119 11.56 -27.45 12.83
N GLU A 120 12.00 -26.74 11.77
CA GLU A 120 13.20 -27.09 11.02
C GLU A 120 14.47 -27.01 11.87
N LYS A 121 14.61 -25.94 12.68
CA LYS A 121 15.73 -25.79 13.62
C LYS A 121 15.77 -26.91 14.67
N ILE A 122 14.61 -27.31 15.22
CA ILE A 122 14.55 -28.44 16.16
C ILE A 122 14.97 -29.75 15.50
N LYS A 123 14.57 -29.99 14.24
CA LYS A 123 14.99 -31.19 13.50
C LYS A 123 16.50 -31.20 13.27
N GLN A 124 17.09 -30.05 12.95
CA GLN A 124 18.54 -29.92 12.78
C GLN A 124 19.31 -30.08 14.10
N SER A 125 18.79 -29.58 15.23
CA SER A 125 19.45 -29.72 16.53
C SER A 125 19.41 -31.14 17.12
N LYS A 126 18.53 -32.00 16.61
CA LYS A 126 18.41 -33.41 17.01
C LYS A 126 19.22 -34.37 16.12
N LYS A 127 19.85 -33.87 15.06
CA LYS A 127 20.67 -34.62 14.11
C LYS A 127 22.14 -34.39 14.42
#